data_AF-A0A9P9HQU3-F1
#
_entry.id   AF-A0A9P9HQU3-F1
#
_cell.length_a   1.000
_cell.length_b   1.000
_cell.length_c   1.000
_cell.angle_alpha   90.00
_cell.angle_beta   90.00
_cell.angle_gamma   90.00
#
_symmetry.space_group_name_H-M   'P 1'
#
loop_
_entity.id
_entity.type
_entity.pdbx_description
1 polymer ?
#
loop_
_entity_poly.entity_id
_entity_poly.type
_entity_poly.pdbx_seq_one_letter_code
_entity_poly.pdbx_strand_id
1 'polypeptide(L)'
;MSAAFIVSVIAGGLSCIFLVWLIRGFAILIPTRYQPSQKPEDDHIQILVVGDVGRSPRMQYHALSVAKHGRNVDIVGYKETSRHPDLIGNPRVAMYALPPQPEVLQWGTLPFFLNIPLKVLWQFWGLFSTLMYDAPAAKWIIIQNPPSIPTFHVALLVSFLRGSKLVVDWHNYGYTILAQGKWYVKPLVPVYRWYETGLGRYLGDVNLSVTDAMARQLKEKPFNLKRSVLTLHDRPAQVFQPILSTAKRLAFLSRLAETKDIAKDIVDGAVRLIVSSTSWTPDEDFGLLLDALVSYASSAEASPILAIITGKGPQKELYLERIKTIQEEGKLPGVRIITAWLSTRDYASLLASADLGISLHKSSSGVDLPMKVVDMFGAGLPVAAYSAFESFSELVKEGQNGCGFETSSELAEILARLLSLSGQEELARLKKGAVSEGSLRWDQEWDRVVGKVIGLVGEEST
;
A
#
# COMPACT_ATOMS: atom_id res chain seq x y z
N MET A 1 -57.35 2.30 49.99
CA MET A 1 -55.92 1.99 49.83
C MET A 1 -55.12 2.99 50.63
N SER A 2 -54.18 2.54 51.48
CA SER A 2 -53.34 3.47 52.25
C SER A 2 -52.37 4.19 51.32
N ALA A 3 -51.99 5.43 51.65
CA ALA A 3 -50.96 6.17 50.91
C ALA A 3 -49.65 5.38 50.80
N ALA A 4 -49.31 4.61 51.85
CA ALA A 4 -48.16 3.70 51.85
C ALA A 4 -48.24 2.61 50.77
N PHE A 5 -49.43 2.05 50.52
CA PHE A 5 -49.63 1.06 49.45
C PHE A 5 -49.43 1.69 48.06
N ILE A 6 -49.97 2.88 47.83
CA ILE A 6 -49.81 3.61 46.55
C ILE A 6 -48.33 3.95 46.32
N VAL A 7 -47.62 4.46 47.33
CA VAL A 7 -46.18 4.76 47.25
C VAL A 7 -45.36 3.49 46.98
N SER A 8 -45.69 2.36 47.62
CA SER A 8 -45.01 1.08 47.40
C SER A 8 -45.21 0.56 45.97
N VAL A 9 -46.42 0.66 45.42
CA VAL A 9 -46.71 0.27 44.02
C VAL A 9 -45.96 1.16 43.03
N ILE A 10 -45.93 2.49 43.25
CA ILE A 10 -45.19 3.43 42.40
C ILE A 10 -43.68 3.15 42.48
N ALA A 11 -43.13 2.95 43.67
CA ALA A 11 -41.71 2.63 43.86
C ALA A 11 -41.32 1.30 43.20
N GLY A 12 -42.19 0.28 43.30
CA GLY A 12 -42.00 -1.01 42.61
C GLY A 12 -42.01 -0.86 41.09
N GLY A 13 -42.93 -0.04 40.54
CA GLY A 13 -42.98 0.27 39.11
C GLY A 13 -41.72 1.00 38.61
N LEU A 14 -41.27 2.03 39.33
CA LEU A 14 -40.05 2.78 39.01
C LEU A 14 -38.80 1.89 39.11
N SER A 15 -38.72 1.01 40.11
CA SER A 15 -37.63 0.04 40.25
C SER A 15 -37.56 -0.94 39.07
N CYS A 16 -38.70 -1.42 38.59
CA CYS A 16 -38.76 -2.28 37.39
C CYS A 16 -38.30 -1.53 36.14
N ILE A 17 -38.72 -0.28 35.95
CA ILE A 17 -38.28 0.56 34.83
C ILE A 17 -36.76 0.79 34.90
N PHE A 18 -36.23 1.12 36.08
CA PHE A 18 -34.79 1.30 36.28
C PHE A 18 -34.01 0.01 36.02
N LEU A 19 -34.51 -1.14 36.48
CA LEU A 19 -33.88 -2.44 36.24
C LEU A 19 -33.90 -2.80 34.75
N VAL A 20 -35.00 -2.57 34.02
CA VAL A 20 -35.07 -2.78 32.57
C VAL A 20 -34.12 -1.82 31.83
N TRP A 21 -34.04 -0.56 32.25
CA TRP A 21 -33.09 0.41 31.68
C TRP A 21 -31.64 -0.03 31.91
N LEU A 22 -31.33 -0.52 33.11
CA LEU A 22 -30.01 -1.01 33.49
C LEU A 22 -29.66 -2.30 32.73
N ILE A 23 -30.57 -3.28 32.63
CA ILE A 23 -30.40 -4.50 31.83
C ILE A 23 -30.22 -4.17 30.35
N ARG A 24 -31.02 -3.25 29.78
CA ARG A 24 -30.84 -2.79 28.39
C ARG A 24 -29.50 -2.08 28.19
N GLY A 25 -29.08 -1.25 29.16
CA GLY A 25 -27.76 -0.62 29.18
C GLY A 25 -26.63 -1.66 29.17
N PHE A 26 -26.72 -2.69 30.02
CA PHE A 26 -25.77 -3.80 30.04
C PHE A 26 -25.83 -4.66 28.78
N ALA A 27 -27.00 -4.84 28.17
CA ALA A 27 -27.16 -5.58 26.92
C ALA A 27 -26.48 -4.88 25.74
N ILE A 28 -26.42 -3.54 25.72
CA ILE A 28 -25.67 -2.76 24.72
C ILE A 28 -24.16 -2.96 24.87
N LEU A 29 -23.68 -3.31 26.07
CA LEU A 29 -22.28 -3.66 26.32
C LEU A 29 -21.93 -5.09 25.88
N ILE A 30 -22.94 -5.93 25.58
CA ILE A 30 -22.69 -7.27 25.06
C ILE A 30 -22.30 -7.15 23.58
N PRO A 31 -21.09 -7.54 23.20
CA PRO A 31 -20.64 -7.41 21.82
C PRO A 31 -21.49 -8.27 20.89
N THR A 32 -21.86 -7.71 19.75
CA THR A 32 -22.58 -8.47 18.72
C THR A 32 -21.67 -9.54 18.13
N ARG A 33 -22.18 -10.77 18.04
CA ARG A 33 -21.49 -11.87 17.40
C ARG A 33 -21.94 -12.00 15.95
N TYR A 34 -21.03 -12.43 15.09
CA TYR A 34 -21.34 -12.75 13.71
C TYR A 34 -22.40 -13.85 13.66
N GLN A 35 -23.44 -13.59 12.89
CA GLN A 35 -24.48 -14.55 12.54
C GLN A 35 -24.60 -14.52 11.02
N PRO A 36 -24.56 -15.68 10.33
CA PRO A 36 -24.77 -15.73 8.90
C PRO A 36 -26.10 -15.08 8.51
N SER A 37 -26.06 -14.20 7.53
CA SER A 37 -27.26 -13.58 6.99
C SER A 37 -28.10 -14.62 6.24
N GLN A 38 -29.43 -14.40 6.16
CA GLN A 38 -30.30 -15.28 5.36
C GLN A 38 -29.87 -15.32 3.89
N LYS A 39 -29.39 -14.17 3.42
CA LYS A 39 -28.88 -13.92 2.08
C LYS A 39 -27.38 -13.69 2.16
N PRO A 40 -26.54 -14.50 1.50
CA PRO A 40 -25.09 -14.33 1.55
C PRO A 40 -24.65 -12.91 1.15
N GLU A 41 -25.32 -12.27 0.20
CA GLU A 41 -25.04 -10.89 -0.22
C GLU A 41 -25.14 -9.85 0.91
N ASP A 42 -25.86 -10.15 1.99
CA ASP A 42 -26.00 -9.26 3.14
C ASP A 42 -24.88 -9.46 4.17
N ASP A 43 -24.05 -10.50 4.02
CA ASP A 43 -22.90 -10.72 4.90
C ASP A 43 -21.85 -9.61 4.74
N HIS A 44 -21.27 -9.26 5.88
CA HIS A 44 -20.25 -8.23 6.00
C HIS A 44 -18.84 -8.81 6.01
N ILE A 45 -17.92 -8.09 5.37
CA ILE A 45 -16.47 -8.29 5.47
C ILE A 45 -15.82 -6.98 5.90
N GLN A 46 -15.03 -7.05 6.97
CA GLN A 46 -14.30 -5.90 7.49
C GLN A 46 -12.90 -5.83 6.88
N ILE A 47 -12.49 -4.61 6.52
CA ILE A 47 -11.14 -4.32 5.99
C ILE A 47 -10.52 -3.26 6.87
N LEU A 48 -9.53 -3.68 7.66
CA LEU A 48 -8.90 -2.86 8.69
C LEU A 48 -7.52 -2.37 8.25
N VAL A 49 -7.35 -1.06 8.32
CA VAL A 49 -6.08 -0.37 8.09
C VAL A 49 -5.84 0.59 9.25
N VAL A 50 -4.76 0.36 10.00
CA VAL A 50 -4.31 1.30 11.05
C VAL A 50 -3.44 2.40 10.43
N GLY A 51 -4.08 3.18 9.56
CA GLY A 51 -3.47 4.20 8.72
C GLY A 51 -4.54 4.96 7.93
N ASP A 52 -4.12 5.97 7.17
CA ASP A 52 -5.01 6.70 6.26
C ASP A 52 -5.40 5.81 5.08
N VAL A 53 -6.69 5.48 4.98
CA VAL A 53 -7.22 4.55 3.97
C VAL A 53 -6.91 5.01 2.56
N GLY A 54 -6.97 6.34 2.30
CA GLY A 54 -6.69 6.89 0.97
C GLY A 54 -5.26 6.63 0.48
N ARG A 55 -4.33 6.32 1.39
CA ARG A 55 -2.93 5.98 1.10
C ARG A 55 -2.62 4.49 1.16
N SER A 56 -3.64 3.64 1.28
CA SER A 56 -3.50 2.17 1.33
C SER A 56 -4.20 1.54 0.12
N PRO A 57 -3.61 1.65 -1.08
CA PRO A 57 -4.25 1.21 -2.33
C PRO A 57 -4.62 -0.28 -2.31
N ARG A 58 -3.73 -1.16 -1.84
CA ARG A 58 -4.00 -2.61 -1.74
C ARG A 58 -5.25 -2.91 -0.89
N MET A 59 -5.40 -2.25 0.25
CA MET A 59 -6.57 -2.45 1.12
C MET A 59 -7.85 -1.88 0.50
N GLN A 60 -7.74 -0.77 -0.24
CA GLN A 60 -8.85 -0.26 -1.04
C GLN A 60 -9.22 -1.23 -2.18
N TYR A 61 -8.24 -1.93 -2.77
CA TYR A 61 -8.49 -2.94 -3.79
C TYR A 61 -9.13 -4.20 -3.22
N HIS A 62 -8.75 -4.65 -2.02
CA HIS A 62 -9.52 -5.68 -1.30
C HIS A 62 -10.99 -5.27 -1.14
N ALA A 63 -11.25 -4.01 -0.76
CA ALA A 63 -12.62 -3.51 -0.58
C ALA A 63 -13.41 -3.51 -1.89
N LEU A 64 -12.78 -3.06 -2.98
CA LEU A 64 -13.40 -3.09 -4.29
C LEU A 64 -13.68 -4.51 -4.78
N SER A 65 -12.73 -5.43 -4.64
CA SER A 65 -12.91 -6.82 -5.08
C SER A 65 -14.03 -7.51 -4.29
N VAL A 66 -14.13 -7.29 -2.98
CA VAL A 66 -15.26 -7.81 -2.18
C VAL A 66 -16.59 -7.19 -2.62
N ALA A 67 -16.65 -5.88 -2.83
CA ALA A 67 -17.87 -5.20 -3.27
C ALA A 67 -18.32 -5.64 -4.67
N LYS A 68 -17.37 -5.90 -5.60
CA LYS A 68 -17.64 -6.45 -6.93
C LYS A 68 -18.28 -7.84 -6.87
N HIS A 69 -17.96 -8.63 -5.84
CA HIS A 69 -18.57 -9.93 -5.56
C HIS A 69 -19.88 -9.84 -4.77
N GLY A 70 -20.48 -8.64 -4.68
CA GLY A 70 -21.82 -8.44 -4.15
C GLY A 70 -21.96 -8.52 -2.63
N ARG A 71 -20.85 -8.43 -1.88
CA ARG A 71 -20.86 -8.43 -0.40
C ARG A 71 -20.76 -7.02 0.17
N ASN A 72 -21.23 -6.86 1.39
CA ASN A 72 -21.07 -5.62 2.15
C ASN A 72 -19.65 -5.53 2.72
N VAL A 73 -19.04 -4.36 2.59
CA VAL A 73 -17.66 -4.08 2.99
C VAL A 73 -17.63 -2.95 4.00
N ASP A 74 -17.04 -3.22 5.15
CA ASP A 74 -16.86 -2.25 6.22
C ASP A 74 -15.38 -1.87 6.31
N ILE A 75 -15.03 -0.70 5.77
CA ILE A 75 -13.65 -0.20 5.83
C ILE A 75 -13.44 0.48 7.17
N VAL A 76 -12.45 0.04 7.93
CA VAL A 76 -12.08 0.57 9.23
C VAL A 76 -10.68 1.18 9.15
N GLY A 77 -10.55 2.47 9.43
CA GLY A 77 -9.25 3.17 9.34
C GLY A 77 -9.36 4.68 9.49
N TYR A 78 -8.25 5.41 9.31
CA TYR A 78 -8.29 6.87 9.31
C TYR A 78 -8.81 7.41 7.96
N LYS A 79 -9.59 8.49 8.02
CA LYS A 79 -10.21 9.15 6.86
C LYS A 79 -9.60 10.54 6.68
N GLU A 80 -8.35 10.60 6.22
CA GLU A 80 -7.62 11.88 6.07
C GLU A 80 -7.53 12.31 4.60
N THR A 81 -7.29 11.36 3.69
CA THR A 81 -7.25 11.63 2.25
C THR A 81 -8.39 10.95 1.49
N SER A 82 -8.61 11.42 0.26
CA SER A 82 -9.65 10.88 -0.61
C SER A 82 -9.37 9.42 -0.97
N ARG A 83 -10.41 8.59 -0.88
CA ARG A 83 -10.37 7.18 -1.25
C ARG A 83 -10.56 7.02 -2.75
N HIS A 84 -10.34 5.80 -3.25
CA HIS A 84 -10.64 5.41 -4.62
C HIS A 84 -12.07 5.81 -4.99
N PRO A 85 -12.30 6.47 -6.15
CA PRO A 85 -13.62 6.95 -6.55
C PRO A 85 -14.72 5.88 -6.47
N ASP A 86 -14.42 4.66 -6.92
CA ASP A 86 -15.37 3.53 -6.93
C ASP A 86 -15.76 3.01 -5.52
N LEU A 87 -15.09 3.46 -4.45
CA LEU A 87 -15.49 3.21 -3.07
C LEU A 87 -16.42 4.31 -2.53
N ILE A 88 -16.43 5.48 -3.14
CA ILE A 88 -17.20 6.64 -2.67
C ILE A 88 -18.60 6.56 -3.27
N GLY A 89 -19.63 6.47 -2.42
CA GLY A 89 -21.03 6.36 -2.85
C GLY A 89 -21.43 4.95 -3.30
N ASN A 90 -20.55 3.97 -3.18
CA ASN A 90 -20.88 2.57 -3.43
C ASN A 90 -21.83 2.06 -2.32
N PRO A 91 -23.04 1.54 -2.65
CA PRO A 91 -24.03 1.13 -1.66
C PRO A 91 -23.59 -0.07 -0.81
N ARG A 92 -22.58 -0.82 -1.27
CA ARG A 92 -22.00 -1.97 -0.58
C ARG A 92 -20.83 -1.61 0.33
N VAL A 93 -20.40 -0.35 0.35
CA VAL A 93 -19.19 0.07 1.07
C VAL A 93 -19.54 1.09 2.15
N ALA A 94 -19.27 0.73 3.40
CA ALA A 94 -19.35 1.61 4.55
C ALA A 94 -17.95 1.97 5.06
N MET A 95 -17.83 3.15 5.68
CA MET A 95 -16.58 3.64 6.28
C MET A 95 -16.79 3.90 7.77
N TYR A 96 -15.98 3.24 8.59
CA TYR A 96 -15.94 3.39 10.04
C TYR A 96 -14.60 4.03 10.41
N ALA A 97 -14.62 5.34 10.60
CA ALA A 97 -13.41 6.11 10.84
C ALA A 97 -12.88 5.89 12.26
N LEU A 98 -11.58 5.61 12.39
CA LEU A 98 -10.94 5.55 13.70
C LEU A 98 -10.88 6.95 14.34
N PRO A 99 -10.99 7.04 15.67
CA PRO A 99 -10.94 8.33 16.35
C PRO A 99 -9.55 8.97 16.18
N PRO A 100 -9.49 10.26 15.82
CA PRO A 100 -8.21 10.95 15.68
C PRO A 100 -7.47 10.94 17.02
N GLN A 101 -6.14 10.94 16.94
CA GLN A 101 -5.32 10.99 18.15
C GLN A 101 -5.53 12.32 18.89
N PRO A 102 -5.60 12.35 20.24
CA PRO A 102 -5.75 13.60 21.00
C PRO A 102 -4.58 14.55 20.74
N GLU A 103 -4.86 15.86 20.67
CA GLU A 103 -3.87 16.90 20.36
C GLU A 103 -2.64 16.83 21.27
N VAL A 104 -2.83 16.60 22.58
CA VAL A 104 -1.74 16.46 23.55
C VAL A 104 -0.72 15.38 23.15
N LEU A 105 -1.18 14.27 22.59
CA LEU A 105 -0.30 13.19 22.14
C LEU A 105 0.28 13.48 20.74
N GLN A 106 -0.48 14.14 19.87
CA GLN A 106 -0.04 14.53 18.53
C GLN A 106 1.10 15.56 18.58
N TRP A 107 0.99 16.55 19.46
CA TRP A 107 1.95 17.66 19.58
C TRP A 107 3.25 17.25 20.30
N GLY A 108 3.29 16.05 20.89
CA GLY A 108 4.50 15.55 21.52
C GLY A 108 4.89 16.28 22.80
N THR A 109 3.94 16.94 23.47
CA THR A 109 4.22 17.73 24.68
C THR A 109 4.62 16.88 25.88
N LEU A 110 4.29 15.58 25.85
CA LEU A 110 4.70 14.61 26.87
C LEU A 110 6.08 14.01 26.57
N PRO A 111 6.87 13.67 27.62
CA PRO A 111 8.08 12.89 27.47
C PRO A 111 7.86 11.63 26.64
N PHE A 112 8.83 11.28 25.80
CA PHE A 112 8.76 10.17 24.84
C PHE A 112 8.25 8.85 25.44
N PHE A 113 8.72 8.51 26.65
CA PHE A 113 8.37 7.28 27.36
C PHE A 113 6.93 7.24 27.88
N LEU A 114 6.24 8.39 27.97
CA LEU A 114 4.81 8.47 28.28
C LEU A 114 3.97 8.56 27.01
N ASN A 115 4.43 9.31 26.01
CA ASN A 115 3.65 9.54 24.79
C ASN A 115 3.41 8.25 24.00
N ILE A 116 4.44 7.40 23.83
CA ILE A 116 4.28 6.15 23.06
C ILE A 116 3.25 5.20 23.71
N PRO A 117 3.35 4.85 25.00
CA PRO A 117 2.34 3.97 25.62
C PRO A 117 0.94 4.56 25.56
N LEU A 118 0.75 5.86 25.82
CA LEU A 118 -0.55 6.51 25.74
C LEU A 118 -1.11 6.50 24.32
N LYS A 119 -0.27 6.71 23.30
CA LYS A 119 -0.65 6.58 21.89
C LYS A 119 -1.13 5.17 21.59
N VAL A 120 -0.40 4.15 22.03
CA VAL A 120 -0.77 2.74 21.81
C VAL A 120 -2.09 2.41 22.53
N LEU A 121 -2.30 2.89 23.75
CA LEU A 121 -3.56 2.69 24.49
C LEU A 121 -4.74 3.38 23.81
N TRP A 122 -4.56 4.62 23.33
CA TRP A 122 -5.59 5.32 22.56
C TRP A 122 -5.94 4.57 21.28
N GLN A 123 -4.92 4.16 20.51
CA GLN A 123 -5.13 3.37 19.30
C GLN A 123 -5.80 2.04 19.60
N PHE A 124 -5.41 1.35 20.69
CA PHE A 124 -6.02 0.10 21.11
C PHE A 124 -7.51 0.29 21.40
N TRP A 125 -7.85 1.29 22.21
CA TRP A 125 -9.24 1.56 22.57
C TRP A 125 -10.07 1.98 21.36
N GLY A 126 -9.56 2.89 20.53
CA GLY A 126 -10.25 3.33 19.31
C GLY A 126 -10.48 2.20 18.32
N LEU A 127 -9.47 1.35 18.09
CA LEU A 127 -9.61 0.17 17.24
C LEU A 127 -10.62 -0.81 17.83
N PHE A 128 -10.53 -1.07 19.14
CA PHE A 128 -11.42 -2.00 19.81
C PHE A 128 -12.86 -1.51 19.80
N SER A 129 -13.11 -0.25 20.17
CA SER A 129 -14.46 0.31 20.20
C SER A 129 -15.10 0.31 18.81
N THR A 130 -14.36 0.73 17.78
CA THR A 130 -14.87 0.80 16.42
C THR A 130 -15.13 -0.58 15.83
N LEU A 131 -14.21 -1.54 16.03
CA LEU A 131 -14.41 -2.90 15.56
C LEU A 131 -15.42 -3.70 16.37
N MET A 132 -15.68 -3.34 17.63
CA MET A 132 -16.59 -4.10 18.49
C MET A 132 -18.03 -3.56 18.47
N TYR A 133 -18.19 -2.23 18.45
CA TYR A 133 -19.47 -1.57 18.70
C TYR A 133 -19.95 -0.70 17.54
N ASP A 134 -19.06 -0.08 16.77
CA ASP A 134 -19.48 0.80 15.66
C ASP A 134 -19.73 -0.01 14.37
N ALA A 135 -18.81 -0.92 14.04
CA ALA A 135 -18.88 -1.72 12.82
C ALA A 135 -19.77 -2.97 12.99
N PRO A 136 -20.55 -3.37 11.96
CA PRO A 136 -21.33 -4.61 11.94
C PRO A 136 -20.47 -5.86 12.17
N ALA A 137 -21.06 -6.94 12.68
CA ALA A 137 -20.31 -8.18 12.91
C ALA A 137 -20.04 -8.86 11.57
N ALA A 138 -18.77 -9.06 11.24
CA ALA A 138 -18.37 -9.62 9.97
C ALA A 138 -17.90 -11.08 10.10
N LYS A 139 -18.09 -11.86 9.04
CA LYS A 139 -17.54 -13.22 8.96
C LYS A 139 -16.02 -13.19 8.93
N TRP A 140 -15.48 -12.25 8.17
CA TRP A 140 -14.06 -12.10 7.89
C TRP A 140 -13.61 -10.68 8.25
N ILE A 141 -12.45 -10.59 8.92
CA ILE A 141 -11.73 -9.35 9.15
C ILE A 141 -10.40 -9.48 8.41
N ILE A 142 -10.15 -8.61 7.44
CA ILE A 142 -8.89 -8.55 6.70
C ILE A 142 -8.08 -7.39 7.27
N ILE A 143 -6.89 -7.67 7.82
CA ILE A 143 -6.04 -6.66 8.44
C ILE A 143 -4.75 -6.45 7.64
N GLN A 144 -4.30 -5.21 7.55
CA GLN A 144 -2.97 -4.88 7.01
C GLN A 144 -1.92 -4.99 8.13
N ASN A 145 -0.82 -5.71 7.89
CA ASN A 145 0.40 -5.63 8.69
C ASN A 145 1.54 -5.07 7.83
N PRO A 146 2.29 -4.05 8.31
CA PRO A 146 2.23 -3.34 9.61
C PRO A 146 1.17 -2.22 9.68
N PRO A 147 0.91 -1.64 10.88
CA PRO A 147 1.54 -1.92 12.17
C PRO A 147 0.96 -3.15 12.89
N SER A 148 1.80 -3.90 13.60
CA SER A 148 1.38 -5.07 14.39
C SER A 148 0.84 -4.68 15.77
N ILE A 149 1.32 -3.57 16.33
CA ILE A 149 0.85 -2.99 17.61
C ILE A 149 -0.02 -1.76 17.31
N PRO A 150 -1.22 -1.65 17.89
CA PRO A 150 -1.94 -2.65 18.69
C PRO A 150 -2.79 -3.64 17.85
N THR A 151 -2.73 -3.53 16.52
CA THR A 151 -3.62 -4.21 15.55
C THR A 151 -3.81 -5.70 15.83
N PHE A 152 -2.73 -6.47 16.05
CA PHE A 152 -2.85 -7.92 16.24
C PHE A 152 -3.66 -8.29 17.48
N HIS A 153 -3.44 -7.61 18.61
CA HIS A 153 -4.19 -7.88 19.85
C HIS A 153 -5.67 -7.57 19.68
N VAL A 154 -5.97 -6.42 19.10
CA VAL A 154 -7.36 -5.98 18.93
C VAL A 154 -8.07 -6.92 17.95
N ALA A 155 -7.43 -7.24 16.82
CA ALA A 155 -8.01 -8.14 15.83
C ALA A 155 -8.25 -9.54 16.40
N LEU A 156 -7.31 -10.11 17.17
CA LEU A 156 -7.51 -11.39 17.85
C LEU A 156 -8.66 -11.35 18.85
N LEU A 157 -8.68 -10.33 19.70
CA LEU A 157 -9.71 -10.19 20.73
C LEU A 157 -11.10 -10.02 20.11
N VAL A 158 -11.22 -9.15 19.11
CA VAL A 158 -12.48 -8.91 18.38
C VAL A 158 -12.91 -10.19 17.66
N SER A 159 -12.00 -10.85 16.93
CA SER A 159 -12.28 -12.09 16.22
C SER A 159 -12.82 -13.17 17.17
N PHE A 160 -12.20 -13.35 18.34
CA PHE A 160 -12.66 -14.29 19.35
C PHE A 160 -14.04 -13.93 19.92
N LEU A 161 -14.24 -12.67 20.32
CA LEU A 161 -15.48 -12.23 20.96
C LEU A 161 -16.66 -12.26 19.97
N ARG A 162 -16.45 -11.80 18.74
CA ARG A 162 -17.49 -11.74 17.69
C ARG A 162 -17.65 -13.06 16.94
N GLY A 163 -16.73 -14.02 17.06
CA GLY A 163 -16.75 -15.25 16.27
C GLY A 163 -16.40 -15.03 14.80
N SER A 164 -15.64 -13.98 14.50
CA SER A 164 -15.15 -13.66 13.16
C SER A 164 -13.87 -14.43 12.86
N LYS A 165 -13.60 -14.70 11.59
CA LYS A 165 -12.33 -15.22 11.10
C LYS A 165 -11.39 -14.07 10.70
N LEU A 166 -10.09 -14.30 10.79
CA LEU A 166 -9.06 -13.29 10.56
C LEU A 166 -8.19 -13.64 9.34
N VAL A 167 -8.04 -12.68 8.43
CA VAL A 167 -7.05 -12.71 7.34
C VAL A 167 -6.00 -11.66 7.65
N VAL A 168 -4.73 -12.06 7.73
CA VAL A 168 -3.62 -11.13 7.94
C VAL A 168 -2.91 -10.93 6.61
N ASP A 169 -2.92 -9.71 6.10
CA ASP A 169 -2.20 -9.36 4.89
C ASP A 169 -0.84 -8.74 5.26
N TRP A 170 0.23 -9.50 5.08
CA TRP A 170 1.61 -9.14 5.43
C TRP A 170 2.26 -8.40 4.27
N HIS A 171 2.55 -7.11 4.49
CA HIS A 171 3.17 -6.22 3.50
C HIS A 171 4.63 -5.95 3.82
N ASN A 172 4.98 -5.94 5.10
CA ASN A 172 6.32 -5.73 5.61
C ASN A 172 6.38 -6.25 7.07
N TYR A 173 7.54 -6.13 7.70
CA TYR A 173 7.67 -6.37 9.14
C TYR A 173 7.77 -5.05 9.90
N GLY A 174 6.94 -4.91 10.94
CA GLY A 174 6.95 -3.71 11.78
C GLY A 174 8.31 -3.50 12.45
N TYR A 175 9.00 -4.57 12.85
CA TYR A 175 10.34 -4.45 13.46
C TYR A 175 11.41 -3.93 12.49
N THR A 176 11.33 -4.23 11.19
CA THR A 176 12.32 -3.75 10.20
C THR A 176 12.10 -2.28 9.87
N ILE A 177 10.84 -1.85 9.76
CA ILE A 177 10.50 -0.42 9.63
C ILE A 177 10.95 0.35 10.87
N LEU A 178 10.73 -0.19 12.07
CA LEU A 178 11.19 0.44 13.31
C LEU A 178 12.72 0.60 13.33
N ALA A 179 13.46 -0.34 12.74
CA ALA A 179 14.92 -0.28 12.64
C ALA A 179 15.44 0.86 11.75
N GLN A 180 14.64 1.30 10.77
CA GLN A 180 14.90 2.49 9.95
C GLN A 180 14.61 3.81 10.68
N GLY A 181 13.99 3.74 11.86
CA GLY A 181 13.71 4.89 12.70
C GLY A 181 14.95 5.53 13.32
N LYS A 182 14.71 6.59 14.09
CA LYS A 182 15.75 7.33 14.80
C LYS A 182 16.50 6.44 15.80
N TRP A 183 17.74 6.81 16.14
CA TRP A 183 18.62 6.00 16.99
C TRP A 183 17.99 5.56 18.32
N TYR A 184 17.13 6.39 18.92
CA TYR A 184 16.50 6.11 20.21
C TYR A 184 15.38 5.06 20.16
N VAL A 185 14.81 4.73 18.99
CA VAL A 185 13.83 3.63 18.87
C VAL A 185 14.49 2.28 18.61
N LYS A 186 15.75 2.26 18.15
CA LYS A 186 16.48 1.04 17.81
C LYS A 186 16.56 0.02 18.95
N PRO A 187 16.73 0.41 20.23
CA PRO A 187 16.68 -0.53 21.35
C PRO A 187 15.34 -1.28 21.51
N LEU A 188 14.24 -0.77 20.94
CA LEU A 188 12.92 -1.42 20.98
C LEU A 188 12.73 -2.45 19.86
N VAL A 189 13.61 -2.48 18.85
CA VAL A 189 13.49 -3.39 17.69
C VAL A 189 13.47 -4.87 18.10
N PRO A 190 14.33 -5.37 19.00
CA PRO A 190 14.27 -6.77 19.42
C PRO A 190 12.96 -7.12 20.13
N VAL A 191 12.41 -6.18 20.91
CA VAL A 191 11.12 -6.34 21.61
C VAL A 191 9.98 -6.40 20.60
N TYR A 192 9.95 -5.47 19.64
CA TYR A 192 8.96 -5.46 18.57
C TYR A 192 9.05 -6.75 17.74
N ARG A 193 10.27 -7.20 17.40
CA ARG A 193 10.49 -8.45 16.66
C ARG A 193 9.96 -9.64 17.44
N TRP A 194 10.30 -9.78 18.72
CA TRP A 194 9.78 -10.86 19.57
C TRP A 194 8.25 -10.84 19.62
N TYR A 195 7.67 -9.66 19.77
CA TYR A 195 6.22 -9.48 19.78
C TYR A 195 5.57 -9.88 18.44
N GLU A 196 6.03 -9.32 17.32
CA GLU A 196 5.47 -9.54 15.99
C GLU A 196 5.62 -11.00 15.58
N THR A 197 6.80 -11.59 15.83
CA THR A 197 7.06 -13.00 15.54
C THR A 197 6.39 -13.95 16.52
N GLY A 198 6.13 -13.55 17.76
CA GLY A 198 5.51 -14.39 18.80
C GLY A 198 3.98 -14.41 18.72
N LEU A 199 3.35 -13.23 18.67
CA LEU A 199 1.89 -13.12 18.53
C LEU A 199 1.44 -13.49 17.11
N GLY A 200 2.23 -13.12 16.09
CA GLY A 200 1.95 -13.44 14.70
C GLY A 200 1.76 -14.95 14.44
N ARG A 201 2.42 -15.83 15.21
CA ARG A 201 2.31 -17.31 15.09
C ARG A 201 0.90 -17.85 15.27
N TYR A 202 0.13 -17.14 16.09
CA TYR A 202 -1.22 -17.51 16.48
C TYR A 202 -2.27 -16.67 15.75
N LEU A 203 -1.82 -15.70 14.94
CA LEU A 203 -2.66 -14.77 14.24
C LEU A 203 -3.12 -15.33 12.88
N GLY A 204 -4.37 -15.05 12.55
CA GLY A 204 -4.94 -15.32 11.24
C GLY A 204 -5.40 -16.76 11.07
N ASP A 205 -6.64 -16.93 10.64
CA ASP A 205 -7.09 -18.18 10.02
C ASP A 205 -6.37 -18.39 8.68
N VAL A 206 -6.06 -17.29 8.00
CA VAL A 206 -5.29 -17.23 6.75
C VAL A 206 -4.31 -16.06 6.81
N ASN A 207 -3.13 -16.27 6.27
CA ASN A 207 -2.10 -15.24 6.10
C ASN A 207 -1.83 -15.04 4.61
N LEU A 208 -1.89 -13.80 4.15
CA LEU A 208 -1.49 -13.40 2.81
C LEU A 208 -0.10 -12.77 2.90
N SER A 209 0.77 -13.04 1.94
CA SER A 209 2.07 -12.38 1.82
C SER A 209 2.19 -11.71 0.45
N VAL A 210 2.85 -10.56 0.40
CA VAL A 210 3.13 -9.84 -0.86
C VAL A 210 4.07 -10.62 -1.81
N THR A 211 4.87 -11.53 -1.27
CA THR A 211 5.91 -12.29 -1.98
C THR A 211 5.98 -13.74 -1.53
N ASP A 212 6.56 -14.58 -2.39
CA ASP A 212 6.92 -15.96 -2.07
C ASP A 212 8.07 -16.02 -1.06
N ALA A 213 9.03 -15.09 -1.15
CA ALA A 213 10.10 -14.92 -0.17
C ALA A 213 9.54 -14.65 1.24
N MET A 214 8.58 -13.74 1.37
CA MET A 214 7.90 -13.49 2.63
C MET A 214 7.06 -14.69 3.06
N ALA A 215 6.34 -15.34 2.14
CA ALA A 215 5.59 -16.56 2.44
C ALA A 215 6.48 -17.62 3.10
N ARG A 216 7.68 -17.82 2.54
CA ARG A 216 8.69 -18.76 3.05
C ARG A 216 9.18 -18.34 4.44
N GLN A 217 9.56 -17.06 4.62
CA GLN A 217 10.01 -16.56 5.93
C GLN A 217 8.94 -16.65 7.02
N LEU A 218 7.66 -16.45 6.68
CA LEU A 218 6.53 -16.61 7.60
C LEU A 218 6.35 -18.09 8.02
N LYS A 219 6.58 -19.04 7.11
CA LYS A 219 6.52 -20.49 7.39
C LYS A 219 7.71 -20.99 8.21
N GLU A 220 8.86 -20.32 8.13
CA GLU A 220 10.11 -20.69 8.81
C GLU A 220 10.32 -19.96 10.14
N LYS A 221 11.32 -20.40 10.93
CA LYS A 221 11.72 -19.65 12.13
C LYS A 221 12.22 -18.25 11.72
N PRO A 222 11.87 -17.18 12.45
CA PRO A 222 11.27 -17.17 13.79
C PRO A 222 9.73 -17.23 13.83
N PHE A 223 9.04 -16.93 12.74
CA PHE A 223 7.57 -16.88 12.68
C PHE A 223 6.97 -18.27 12.84
N ASN A 224 7.29 -19.21 11.95
CA ASN A 224 6.76 -20.59 11.98
C ASN A 224 5.23 -20.58 12.12
N LEU A 225 4.56 -19.85 11.21
CA LEU A 225 3.10 -19.80 11.13
C LEU A 225 2.56 -21.21 10.87
N LYS A 226 1.61 -21.65 11.70
CA LYS A 226 0.99 -22.98 11.56
C LYS A 226 -0.18 -23.01 10.58
N ARG A 227 -0.74 -21.84 10.28
CA ARG A 227 -1.93 -21.66 9.43
C ARG A 227 -1.52 -21.45 7.97
N SER A 228 -2.50 -21.44 7.07
CA SER A 228 -2.25 -21.24 5.65
C SER A 228 -1.56 -19.90 5.40
N VAL A 229 -0.51 -19.93 4.59
CA VAL A 229 0.21 -18.74 4.10
C VAL A 229 0.20 -18.79 2.58
N LEU A 230 -0.49 -17.84 1.97
CA LEU A 230 -0.71 -17.73 0.54
C LEU A 230 -0.04 -16.46 0.02
N THR A 231 0.66 -16.58 -1.10
CA THR A 231 1.21 -15.41 -1.76
C THR A 231 0.11 -14.73 -2.57
N LEU A 232 -0.12 -13.45 -2.29
CA LEU A 232 -0.95 -12.55 -3.08
C LEU A 232 -0.04 -11.43 -3.56
N HIS A 233 0.48 -11.59 -4.79
CA HIS A 233 1.28 -10.54 -5.41
C HIS A 233 0.43 -9.33 -5.74
N ASP A 234 1.00 -8.14 -5.58
CA ASP A 234 0.40 -6.93 -6.12
C ASP A 234 0.37 -6.99 -7.65
N ARG A 235 -0.76 -6.56 -8.22
CA ARG A 235 -0.99 -6.53 -9.66
C ARG A 235 -1.59 -5.20 -10.09
N PRO A 236 -1.39 -4.78 -11.34
CA PRO A 236 -1.73 -3.42 -11.74
C PRO A 236 -3.24 -3.23 -11.76
N ALA A 237 -3.67 -2.04 -11.34
CA ALA A 237 -5.05 -1.61 -11.50
C ALA A 237 -5.40 -1.40 -12.98
N GLN A 238 -6.69 -1.47 -13.31
CA GLN A 238 -7.18 -1.41 -14.70
C GLN A 238 -6.85 -0.08 -15.41
N VAL A 239 -6.62 1.00 -14.65
CA VAL A 239 -6.26 2.32 -15.19
C VAL A 239 -4.90 2.33 -15.88
N PHE A 240 -3.99 1.45 -15.51
CA PHE A 240 -2.67 1.34 -16.11
C PHE A 240 -2.74 0.46 -17.36
N GLN A 241 -2.63 1.09 -18.53
CA GLN A 241 -2.71 0.43 -19.83
C GLN A 241 -1.60 0.94 -20.76
N PRO A 242 -0.99 0.08 -21.58
CA PRO A 242 0.02 0.50 -22.55
C PRO A 242 -0.59 1.35 -23.67
N ILE A 243 0.17 2.35 -24.13
CA ILE A 243 -0.18 3.15 -25.31
C ILE A 243 0.60 2.61 -26.50
N LEU A 244 -0.09 1.81 -27.33
CA LEU A 244 0.53 1.19 -28.51
C LEU A 244 0.55 2.11 -29.75
N SER A 245 -0.27 3.16 -29.76
CA SER A 245 -0.39 4.08 -30.90
C SER A 245 0.53 5.27 -30.73
N THR A 246 1.45 5.46 -31.68
CA THR A 246 2.33 6.64 -31.75
C THR A 246 1.54 7.94 -31.78
N ALA A 247 0.40 7.99 -32.48
CA ALA A 247 -0.46 9.17 -32.52
C ALA A 247 -1.08 9.49 -31.15
N LYS A 248 -1.52 8.47 -30.39
CA LYS A 248 -2.03 8.66 -29.03
C LYS A 248 -0.92 9.09 -28.06
N ARG A 249 0.28 8.51 -28.19
CA ARG A 249 1.46 8.90 -27.41
C ARG A 249 1.80 10.38 -27.66
N LEU A 250 1.87 10.79 -28.93
CA LEU A 250 2.10 12.19 -29.31
C LEU A 250 1.01 13.11 -28.77
N ALA A 251 -0.27 12.78 -28.97
CA ALA A 251 -1.38 13.60 -28.49
C ALA A 251 -1.35 13.81 -26.97
N PHE A 252 -0.98 12.77 -26.20
CA PHE A 252 -0.79 12.89 -24.76
C PHE A 252 0.40 13.80 -24.41
N LEU A 253 1.56 13.55 -24.98
CA LEU A 253 2.76 14.33 -24.69
C LEU A 253 2.61 15.80 -25.11
N SER A 254 1.86 16.09 -26.17
CA SER A 254 1.57 17.45 -26.62
C SER A 254 0.60 18.22 -25.71
N ARG A 255 -0.22 17.54 -24.90
CA ARG A 255 -1.12 18.20 -23.93
C ARG A 255 -0.51 18.36 -22.54
N LEU A 256 0.48 17.54 -22.19
CA LEU A 256 1.11 17.55 -20.88
C LEU A 256 2.10 18.72 -20.77
N ALA A 257 1.95 19.57 -19.75
CA ALA A 257 2.70 20.82 -19.62
C ALA A 257 4.22 20.59 -19.58
N GLU A 258 4.63 19.47 -19.00
CA GLU A 258 6.01 19.03 -18.82
C GLU A 258 6.69 18.60 -20.12
N THR A 259 5.93 18.17 -21.13
CA THR A 259 6.46 17.57 -22.36
C THR A 259 6.02 18.26 -23.64
N LYS A 260 5.02 19.15 -23.59
CA LYS A 260 4.36 19.74 -24.78
C LYS A 260 5.34 20.34 -25.81
N ASP A 261 6.40 20.98 -25.34
CA ASP A 261 7.34 21.72 -26.20
C ASP A 261 8.34 20.80 -26.92
N ILE A 262 8.52 19.56 -26.43
CA ILE A 262 9.45 18.56 -26.97
C ILE A 262 8.76 17.22 -27.27
N ALA A 263 7.43 17.21 -27.34
CA ALA A 263 6.63 16.00 -27.50
C ALA A 263 7.01 15.22 -28.76
N LYS A 264 7.28 15.94 -29.86
CA LYS A 264 7.73 15.34 -31.11
C LYS A 264 9.12 14.70 -30.96
N ASP A 265 10.06 15.39 -30.33
CA ASP A 265 11.43 14.87 -30.12
C ASP A 265 11.43 13.60 -29.25
N ILE A 266 10.54 13.52 -28.26
CA ILE A 266 10.34 12.31 -27.45
C ILE A 266 9.78 11.16 -28.29
N VAL A 267 8.81 11.45 -29.16
CA VAL A 267 8.18 10.44 -30.01
C VAL A 267 9.14 9.91 -31.07
N ASP A 268 9.92 10.80 -31.67
CA ASP A 268 10.91 10.49 -32.71
C ASP A 268 12.19 9.87 -32.12
N GLY A 269 12.35 9.88 -30.79
CA GLY A 269 13.47 9.28 -30.07
C GLY A 269 14.72 10.16 -29.97
N ALA A 270 14.63 11.41 -30.39
CA ALA A 270 15.69 12.41 -30.24
C ALA A 270 15.90 12.83 -28.78
N VAL A 271 14.85 12.75 -27.95
CA VAL A 271 14.91 12.89 -26.49
C VAL A 271 14.33 11.63 -25.84
N ARG A 272 15.02 11.09 -24.85
CA ARG A 272 14.58 9.92 -24.09
C ARG A 272 13.79 10.35 -22.88
N LEU A 273 12.62 9.75 -22.67
CA LEU A 273 11.76 10.08 -21.53
C LEU A 273 11.91 9.01 -20.44
N ILE A 274 12.49 9.37 -19.30
CA ILE A 274 12.52 8.48 -18.12
C ILE A 274 11.59 9.02 -17.04
N VAL A 275 10.98 8.11 -16.29
CA VAL A 275 10.05 8.47 -15.21
C VAL A 275 10.44 7.75 -13.92
N SER A 276 10.51 8.49 -12.83
CA SER A 276 10.58 7.91 -11.49
C SER A 276 9.37 8.33 -10.67
N SER A 277 8.73 7.37 -10.03
CA SER A 277 7.59 7.60 -9.16
C SER A 277 8.05 7.37 -7.74
N THR A 278 7.80 8.31 -6.83
CA THR A 278 8.41 8.29 -5.49
C THR A 278 7.50 8.83 -4.41
N SER A 279 7.68 8.30 -3.21
CA SER A 279 7.09 8.77 -1.97
C SER A 279 8.00 9.77 -1.26
N TRP A 280 9.18 10.07 -1.82
CA TRP A 280 10.21 10.94 -1.23
C TRP A 280 10.52 10.59 0.23
N THR A 281 10.53 9.31 0.53
CA THR A 281 10.82 8.76 1.85
C THR A 281 12.26 8.25 1.91
N PRO A 282 12.86 8.11 3.12
CA PRO A 282 14.26 7.71 3.26
C PRO A 282 14.63 6.36 2.65
N ASP A 283 13.66 5.47 2.42
CA ASP A 283 13.83 4.18 1.73
C ASP A 283 14.00 4.32 0.21
N GLU A 284 13.81 5.52 -0.36
CA GLU A 284 14.07 5.84 -1.76
C GLU A 284 15.23 6.83 -1.86
N ASP A 285 16.46 6.31 -2.00
CA ASP A 285 17.67 7.12 -2.10
C ASP A 285 17.81 7.73 -3.50
N PHE A 286 17.26 8.93 -3.68
CA PHE A 286 17.37 9.69 -4.94
C PHE A 286 18.79 10.13 -5.25
N GLY A 287 19.73 10.07 -4.29
CA GLY A 287 21.14 10.29 -4.56
C GLY A 287 21.65 9.37 -5.67
N LEU A 288 21.23 8.09 -5.66
CA LEU A 288 21.61 7.11 -6.68
C LEU A 288 21.22 7.57 -8.09
N LEU A 289 19.99 8.05 -8.28
CA LEU A 289 19.53 8.53 -9.58
C LEU A 289 20.23 9.82 -10.00
N LEU A 290 20.39 10.78 -9.09
CA LEU A 290 21.04 12.05 -9.41
C LEU A 290 22.51 11.85 -9.80
N ASP A 291 23.24 11.02 -9.06
CA ASP A 291 24.64 10.73 -9.33
C ASP A 291 24.79 9.92 -10.63
N ALA A 292 23.86 8.99 -10.91
CA ALA A 292 23.82 8.27 -12.17
C ALA A 292 23.58 9.20 -13.38
N LEU A 293 22.66 10.17 -13.25
CA LEU A 293 22.38 11.14 -14.31
C LEU A 293 23.55 12.09 -14.56
N VAL A 294 24.28 12.51 -13.52
CA VAL A 294 25.51 13.30 -13.68
C VAL A 294 26.57 12.50 -14.42
N SER A 295 26.79 11.24 -14.02
CA SER A 295 27.71 10.33 -14.70
C SER A 295 27.33 10.09 -16.16
N TYR A 296 26.05 9.79 -16.42
CA TYR A 296 25.50 9.61 -17.76
C TYR A 296 25.72 10.85 -18.63
N ALA A 297 25.39 12.04 -18.12
CA ALA A 297 25.49 13.29 -18.88
C ALA A 297 26.94 13.65 -19.26
N SER A 298 27.93 13.19 -18.50
CA SER A 298 29.34 13.41 -18.82
C SER A 298 29.84 12.66 -20.07
N SER A 299 29.09 11.68 -20.58
CA SER A 299 29.45 10.93 -21.78
C SER A 299 29.10 11.70 -23.04
N ALA A 300 30.04 11.77 -23.99
CA ALA A 300 29.81 12.43 -25.28
C ALA A 300 28.77 11.70 -26.16
N GLU A 301 28.52 10.41 -25.90
CA GLU A 301 27.55 9.58 -26.62
C GLU A 301 26.16 9.57 -25.96
N ALA A 302 25.99 10.34 -24.88
CA ALA A 302 24.73 10.41 -24.15
C ALA A 302 23.60 10.99 -25.01
N SER A 303 22.52 10.22 -25.17
CA SER A 303 21.28 10.73 -25.75
C SER A 303 20.63 11.73 -24.78
N PRO A 304 20.02 12.83 -25.26
CA PRO A 304 19.31 13.76 -24.40
C PRO A 304 18.22 13.06 -23.58
N ILE A 305 18.10 13.39 -22.29
CA ILE A 305 17.10 12.83 -21.38
C ILE A 305 16.19 13.93 -20.84
N LEU A 306 14.88 13.67 -20.86
CA LEU A 306 13.93 14.29 -19.95
C LEU A 306 13.60 13.28 -18.83
N ALA A 307 13.98 13.61 -17.60
CA ALA A 307 13.63 12.86 -16.40
C ALA A 307 12.48 13.54 -15.66
N ILE A 308 11.34 12.86 -15.57
CA ILE A 308 10.18 13.32 -14.81
C ILE A 308 10.09 12.55 -13.50
N ILE A 309 10.18 13.26 -12.38
CA ILE A 309 10.03 12.68 -11.05
C ILE A 309 8.68 13.10 -10.46
N THR A 310 7.83 12.13 -10.11
CA THR A 310 6.49 12.40 -9.56
C THR A 310 6.32 11.90 -8.14
N GLY A 311 5.33 12.46 -7.45
CA GLY A 311 4.91 12.08 -6.11
C GLY A 311 5.22 13.14 -5.05
N LYS A 312 5.00 12.76 -3.78
CA LYS A 312 5.06 13.65 -2.62
C LYS A 312 5.58 12.91 -1.40
N GLY A 313 6.41 13.61 -0.62
CA GLY A 313 6.77 13.21 0.72
C GLY A 313 7.89 14.05 1.31
N PRO A 314 8.43 13.64 2.47
CA PRO A 314 9.16 14.52 3.38
C PRO A 314 10.53 14.98 2.87
N GLN A 315 11.17 14.24 1.96
CA GLN A 315 12.49 14.60 1.43
C GLN A 315 12.43 15.34 0.09
N LYS A 316 11.24 15.68 -0.41
CA LYS A 316 11.07 16.29 -1.73
C LYS A 316 11.88 17.58 -1.86
N GLU A 317 11.73 18.49 -0.90
CA GLU A 317 12.39 19.80 -0.91
C GLU A 317 13.91 19.67 -0.88
N LEU A 318 14.44 18.74 -0.08
CA LEU A 318 15.88 18.44 -0.01
C LEU A 318 16.45 18.08 -1.38
N TYR A 319 15.78 17.17 -2.10
CA TYR A 319 16.24 16.73 -3.42
C TYR A 319 16.01 17.76 -4.51
N LEU A 320 14.96 18.59 -4.40
CA LEU A 320 14.75 19.72 -5.32
C LEU A 320 15.89 20.73 -5.24
N GLU A 321 16.38 21.05 -4.04
CA GLU A 321 17.57 21.89 -3.88
C GLU A 321 18.81 21.24 -4.48
N ARG A 322 19.02 19.93 -4.25
CA ARG A 322 20.15 19.20 -4.86
C ARG A 322 20.08 19.20 -6.39
N ILE A 323 18.89 18.99 -6.98
CA ILE A 323 18.66 19.04 -8.42
C ILE A 323 19.03 20.43 -8.95
N LYS A 324 18.55 21.49 -8.29
CA LYS A 324 18.84 22.87 -8.64
C LYS A 324 20.35 23.15 -8.64
N THR A 325 21.05 22.77 -7.57
CA THR A 325 22.52 22.95 -7.48
C THR A 325 23.24 22.26 -8.62
N ILE A 326 22.92 20.99 -8.90
CA ILE A 326 23.57 20.22 -9.98
C ILE A 326 23.32 20.86 -11.36
N GLN A 327 22.11 21.40 -11.59
CA GLN A 327 21.79 22.12 -12.82
C GLN A 327 22.54 23.45 -12.95
N GLU A 328 22.62 24.24 -11.88
CA GLU A 328 23.36 25.51 -11.85
C GLU A 328 24.87 25.31 -12.05
N GLU A 329 25.43 24.20 -11.55
CA GLU A 329 26.82 23.79 -11.76
C GLU A 329 27.10 23.25 -13.18
N GLY A 330 26.08 23.13 -14.04
CA GLY A 330 26.24 22.66 -15.43
C GLY A 330 26.59 21.19 -15.56
N LYS A 331 26.33 20.37 -14.53
CA LYS A 331 26.69 18.94 -14.48
C LYS A 331 25.75 18.00 -15.25
N LEU A 332 24.73 18.55 -15.91
CA LEU A 332 23.69 17.80 -16.64
C LEU A 332 23.57 18.24 -18.11
N PRO A 333 24.65 18.28 -18.90
CA PRO A 333 24.53 18.58 -20.33
C PRO A 333 23.61 17.55 -21.01
N GLY A 334 22.61 18.04 -21.74
CA GLY A 334 21.62 17.19 -22.42
C GLY A 334 20.61 16.48 -21.51
N VAL A 335 20.69 16.64 -20.19
CA VAL A 335 19.76 16.02 -19.23
C VAL A 335 18.95 17.09 -18.52
N ARG A 336 17.62 16.98 -18.59
CA ARG A 336 16.68 17.85 -17.87
C ARG A 336 15.91 17.05 -16.85
N ILE A 337 15.94 17.48 -15.59
CA ILE A 337 15.17 16.89 -14.50
C ILE A 337 14.04 17.85 -14.14
N ILE A 338 12.82 17.36 -14.09
CA ILE A 338 11.64 18.13 -13.66
C ILE A 338 10.77 17.30 -12.71
N THR A 339 9.93 17.98 -11.92
CA THR A 339 8.91 17.31 -11.11
C THR A 339 7.51 17.61 -11.61
N ALA A 340 6.63 16.62 -11.49
CA ALA A 340 5.24 16.72 -11.95
C ALA A 340 4.26 16.25 -10.87
N TRP A 341 3.17 16.98 -10.71
CA TRP A 341 2.02 16.56 -9.90
C TRP A 341 0.85 16.28 -10.83
N LEU A 342 0.48 15.01 -10.95
CA LEU A 342 -0.44 14.54 -11.99
C LEU A 342 -1.70 13.92 -11.39
N SER A 343 -2.80 14.01 -12.14
CA SER A 343 -3.97 13.18 -11.88
C SER A 343 -3.61 11.71 -12.07
N THR A 344 -4.36 10.77 -11.46
CA THR A 344 -4.13 9.32 -11.66
C THR A 344 -4.15 8.92 -13.13
N ARG A 345 -5.02 9.54 -13.94
CA ARG A 345 -5.11 9.25 -15.39
C ARG A 345 -3.92 9.78 -16.17
N ASP A 346 -3.44 10.99 -15.86
CA ASP A 346 -2.27 11.55 -16.51
C ASP A 346 -0.99 10.86 -16.05
N TYR A 347 -0.91 10.43 -14.79
CA TYR A 347 0.15 9.58 -14.27
C TYR A 347 0.23 8.26 -15.05
N ALA A 348 -0.88 7.52 -15.19
CA ALA A 348 -0.92 6.28 -15.97
C ALA A 348 -0.52 6.51 -17.44
N SER A 349 -0.98 7.61 -18.03
CA SER A 349 -0.63 7.97 -19.42
C SER A 349 0.83 8.36 -19.59
N LEU A 350 1.43 9.02 -18.58
CA LEU A 350 2.85 9.35 -18.55
C LEU A 350 3.70 8.09 -18.48
N LEU A 351 3.38 7.15 -17.58
CA LEU A 351 4.07 5.87 -17.50
C LEU A 351 4.03 5.15 -18.85
N ALA A 352 2.85 5.08 -19.48
CA ALA A 352 2.67 4.44 -20.77
C ALA A 352 3.35 5.15 -21.96
N SER A 353 3.79 6.39 -21.76
CA SER A 353 4.46 7.20 -22.80
C SER A 353 5.98 7.27 -22.62
N ALA A 354 6.50 6.86 -21.47
CA ALA A 354 7.91 6.87 -21.13
C ALA A 354 8.68 5.71 -21.79
N ASP A 355 10.00 5.88 -21.85
CA ASP A 355 10.92 4.88 -22.39
C ASP A 355 11.40 3.90 -21.32
N LEU A 356 11.73 4.40 -20.13
CA LEU A 356 12.21 3.61 -19.00
C LEU A 356 11.70 4.16 -17.66
N GLY A 357 11.21 3.29 -16.80
CA GLY A 357 10.86 3.59 -15.41
C GLY A 357 12.05 3.40 -14.47
N ILE A 358 12.20 4.26 -13.47
CA ILE A 358 13.24 4.13 -12.44
C ILE A 358 12.60 3.92 -11.07
N SER A 359 12.90 2.79 -10.43
CA SER A 359 12.48 2.47 -9.06
C SER A 359 13.67 2.43 -8.11
N LEU A 360 13.63 3.26 -7.08
CA LEU A 360 14.67 3.38 -6.06
C LEU A 360 14.28 2.72 -4.73
N HIS A 361 13.15 2.02 -4.70
CA HIS A 361 12.59 1.43 -3.50
C HIS A 361 13.56 0.41 -2.89
N LYS A 362 13.91 0.62 -1.62
CA LYS A 362 14.68 -0.32 -0.81
C LYS A 362 13.74 -1.03 0.17
N SER A 363 13.78 -2.36 0.12
CA SER A 363 13.03 -3.20 1.05
C SER A 363 13.63 -3.17 2.45
N SER A 364 12.86 -2.73 3.46
CA SER A 364 13.34 -2.77 4.85
C SER A 364 13.44 -4.21 5.38
N SER A 365 12.57 -5.11 4.91
CA SER A 365 12.55 -6.53 5.29
C SER A 365 13.34 -7.44 4.36
N GLY A 366 13.70 -6.95 3.17
CA GLY A 366 14.28 -7.73 2.09
C GLY A 366 13.25 -8.50 1.26
N VAL A 367 11.98 -8.52 1.67
CA VAL A 367 10.94 -9.42 1.13
C VAL A 367 9.62 -8.73 0.79
N ASP A 368 9.58 -7.40 0.72
CA ASP A 368 8.45 -6.66 0.15
C ASP A 368 8.71 -6.27 -1.32
N LEU A 369 7.65 -5.89 -2.05
CA LEU A 369 7.76 -5.53 -3.47
C LEU A 369 7.69 -4.01 -3.69
N PRO A 370 8.41 -3.50 -4.71
CA PRO A 370 8.28 -2.11 -5.13
C PRO A 370 6.94 -1.91 -5.86
N MET A 371 5.88 -1.60 -5.13
CA MET A 371 4.51 -1.48 -5.68
C MET A 371 4.41 -0.54 -6.88
N LYS A 372 5.24 0.51 -6.96
CA LYS A 372 5.24 1.45 -8.09
C LYS A 372 5.69 0.81 -9.41
N VAL A 373 6.51 -0.24 -9.35
CA VAL A 373 6.91 -1.02 -10.54
C VAL A 373 5.71 -1.77 -11.13
N VAL A 374 4.76 -2.19 -10.29
CA VAL A 374 3.52 -2.83 -10.74
C VAL A 374 2.73 -1.88 -11.64
N ASP A 375 2.59 -0.61 -11.27
CA ASP A 375 1.94 0.40 -12.11
C ASP A 375 2.67 0.59 -13.44
N MET A 376 4.02 0.63 -13.41
CA MET A 376 4.86 0.74 -14.60
C MET A 376 4.65 -0.43 -15.56
N PHE A 377 4.66 -1.67 -15.06
CA PHE A 377 4.39 -2.85 -15.87
C PHE A 377 2.96 -2.88 -16.41
N GLY A 378 1.96 -2.48 -15.61
CA GLY A 378 0.59 -2.32 -16.09
C GLY A 378 0.46 -1.36 -17.27
N ALA A 379 1.29 -0.31 -17.28
CA ALA A 379 1.41 0.66 -18.37
C ALA A 379 2.36 0.22 -19.50
N GLY A 380 2.98 -0.96 -19.41
CA GLY A 380 3.94 -1.47 -20.40
C GLY A 380 5.32 -0.82 -20.36
N LEU A 381 5.65 -0.12 -19.27
CA LEU A 381 6.93 0.55 -19.05
C LEU A 381 7.93 -0.40 -18.37
N PRO A 382 9.03 -0.80 -19.02
CA PRO A 382 10.09 -1.56 -18.37
C PRO A 382 10.82 -0.69 -17.35
N VAL A 383 11.53 -1.33 -16.42
CA VAL A 383 12.16 -0.62 -15.30
C VAL A 383 13.65 -0.90 -15.16
N ALA A 384 14.40 0.10 -14.73
CA ALA A 384 15.62 -0.10 -13.97
C ALA A 384 15.25 0.06 -12.49
N ALA A 385 15.54 -0.94 -11.66
CA ALA A 385 15.09 -0.97 -10.27
C ALA A 385 16.22 -1.39 -9.31
N TYR A 386 16.24 -0.79 -8.13
CA TYR A 386 17.16 -1.21 -7.07
C TYR A 386 16.93 -2.70 -6.74
N SER A 387 18.00 -3.48 -6.67
CA SER A 387 17.92 -4.95 -6.71
C SER A 387 18.47 -5.68 -5.50
N ALA A 388 19.06 -4.97 -4.52
CA ALA A 388 19.67 -5.57 -3.34
C ALA A 388 18.65 -6.03 -2.29
N PHE A 389 17.68 -6.85 -2.68
CA PHE A 389 16.74 -7.54 -1.78
C PHE A 389 16.20 -8.83 -2.42
N GLU A 390 15.88 -9.81 -1.58
CA GLU A 390 15.59 -11.20 -2.00
C GLU A 390 14.42 -11.29 -3.00
N SER A 391 13.34 -10.57 -2.70
CA SER A 391 12.11 -10.64 -3.50
C SER A 391 12.14 -9.83 -4.80
N PHE A 392 13.25 -9.13 -5.10
CA PHE A 392 13.40 -8.36 -6.34
C PHE A 392 13.02 -9.18 -7.58
N SER A 393 13.57 -10.40 -7.64
CA SER A 393 13.41 -11.30 -8.78
C SER A 393 11.99 -11.86 -8.94
N GLU A 394 11.08 -11.65 -7.99
CA GLU A 394 9.68 -12.09 -8.12
C GLU A 394 8.89 -11.19 -9.05
N LEU A 395 9.17 -9.88 -9.04
CA LEU A 395 8.51 -8.90 -9.89
C LEU A 395 9.39 -8.51 -11.10
N VAL A 396 10.66 -8.16 -10.87
CA VAL A 396 11.59 -7.74 -11.94
C VAL A 396 12.46 -8.92 -12.36
N LYS A 397 12.31 -9.34 -13.62
CA LYS A 397 13.06 -10.43 -14.24
C LYS A 397 14.13 -9.81 -15.14
N GLU A 398 15.39 -9.96 -14.74
CA GLU A 398 16.56 -9.41 -15.44
C GLU A 398 16.55 -9.76 -16.93
N GLY A 399 16.69 -8.75 -17.78
CA GLY A 399 16.72 -8.91 -19.24
C GLY A 399 15.37 -9.26 -19.88
N GLN A 400 14.30 -9.46 -19.10
CA GLN A 400 12.96 -9.79 -19.59
C GLN A 400 12.00 -8.61 -19.50
N ASN A 401 11.82 -8.02 -18.31
CA ASN A 401 10.90 -6.89 -18.08
C ASN A 401 11.59 -5.68 -17.43
N GLY A 402 12.84 -5.84 -16.98
CA GLY A 402 13.64 -4.76 -16.42
C GLY A 402 15.09 -5.17 -16.14
N CYS A 403 15.81 -4.28 -15.48
CA CYS A 403 17.19 -4.45 -15.03
C CYS A 403 17.35 -4.08 -13.56
N GLY A 404 18.21 -4.80 -12.85
CA GLY A 404 18.62 -4.51 -11.48
C GLY A 404 19.83 -3.59 -11.42
N PHE A 405 19.89 -2.73 -10.39
CA PHE A 405 21.10 -2.01 -9.99
C PHE A 405 21.21 -1.94 -8.47
N GLU A 406 22.39 -1.68 -7.96
CA GLU A 406 22.68 -1.41 -6.55
C GLU A 406 23.44 -0.09 -6.38
N THR A 407 24.20 0.33 -7.40
CA THR A 407 25.01 1.55 -7.39
C THR A 407 24.58 2.57 -8.44
N SER A 408 24.97 3.83 -8.25
CA SER A 408 24.75 4.89 -9.24
C SER A 408 25.50 4.64 -10.55
N SER A 409 26.68 4.02 -10.48
CA SER A 409 27.47 3.64 -11.66
C SER A 409 26.75 2.58 -12.50
N GLU A 410 26.23 1.52 -11.88
CA GLU A 410 25.44 0.50 -12.57
C GLU A 410 24.18 1.10 -13.20
N LEU A 411 23.50 2.00 -12.50
CA LEU A 411 22.35 2.70 -13.07
C LEU A 411 22.76 3.57 -14.28
N ALA A 412 23.90 4.26 -14.22
CA ALA A 412 24.41 5.04 -15.35
C ALA A 412 24.73 4.15 -16.56
N GLU A 413 25.32 2.97 -16.33
CA GLU A 413 25.58 1.98 -17.38
C GLU A 413 24.28 1.45 -18.01
N ILE A 414 23.26 1.17 -17.21
CA ILE A 414 21.93 0.77 -17.70
C ILE A 414 21.33 1.88 -18.56
N LEU A 415 21.39 3.14 -18.11
CA LEU A 415 20.89 4.29 -18.88
C LEU A 415 21.64 4.43 -20.21
N ALA A 416 22.98 4.39 -20.19
CA ALA A 416 23.81 4.48 -21.39
C ALA A 416 23.49 3.35 -22.37
N ARG A 417 23.39 2.11 -21.88
CA ARG A 417 23.09 0.94 -22.69
C ARG A 417 21.70 1.01 -23.30
N LEU A 418 20.65 1.14 -22.48
CA LEU A 418 19.25 1.01 -22.92
C LEU A 418 18.75 2.22 -23.72
N LEU A 419 19.26 3.42 -23.44
CA LEU A 419 18.79 4.65 -24.08
C LEU A 419 19.57 5.02 -25.35
N SER A 420 20.68 4.32 -25.63
CA SER A 420 21.44 4.46 -26.87
C SER A 420 20.66 3.99 -28.11
N LEU A 421 21.24 4.22 -29.30
CA LEU A 421 20.71 3.67 -30.56
C LEU A 421 20.85 2.14 -30.62
N SER A 422 21.95 1.58 -30.11
CA SER A 422 22.18 0.13 -30.09
C SER A 422 21.31 -0.61 -29.05
N GLY A 423 20.86 0.08 -28.01
CA GLY A 423 19.97 -0.46 -26.97
C GLY A 423 18.50 -0.60 -27.35
N GLN A 424 18.08 -0.10 -28.53
CA GLN A 424 16.65 -0.04 -28.89
C GLN A 424 15.98 -1.42 -28.96
N GLU A 425 16.67 -2.43 -29.48
CA GLU A 425 16.12 -3.80 -29.56
C GLU A 425 15.93 -4.41 -28.17
N GLU A 426 16.90 -4.20 -27.29
CA GLU A 426 16.83 -4.64 -25.90
C GLU A 426 15.70 -3.93 -25.16
N LEU A 427 15.60 -2.60 -25.29
CA LEU A 427 14.54 -1.83 -24.66
C LEU A 427 13.15 -2.26 -25.17
N ALA A 428 13.01 -2.56 -26.47
CA ALA A 428 11.78 -3.08 -27.03
C ALA A 428 11.43 -4.49 -26.50
N ARG A 429 12.43 -5.35 -26.29
CA ARG A 429 12.25 -6.66 -25.63
C ARG A 429 11.77 -6.48 -24.19
N LEU A 430 12.40 -5.59 -23.42
CA LEU A 430 12.00 -5.28 -22.05
C LEU A 430 10.56 -4.73 -21.98
N LYS A 431 10.18 -3.83 -22.90
CA LYS A 431 8.80 -3.32 -23.04
C LYS A 431 7.79 -4.46 -23.25
N LYS A 432 8.10 -5.44 -24.10
CA LYS A 432 7.24 -6.62 -24.30
C LYS A 432 7.11 -7.45 -23.02
N GLY A 433 8.20 -7.67 -22.29
CA GLY A 433 8.15 -8.38 -21.01
C GLY A 433 7.36 -7.63 -19.94
N ALA A 434 7.49 -6.30 -19.87
CA ALA A 434 6.70 -5.47 -18.97
C ALA A 434 5.19 -5.57 -19.26
N VAL A 435 4.79 -5.53 -20.55
CA VAL A 435 3.39 -5.75 -20.95
C VAL A 435 2.91 -7.16 -20.58
N SER A 436 3.74 -8.18 -20.75
CA SER A 436 3.41 -9.56 -20.38
C SER A 436 3.20 -9.69 -18.86
N GLU A 437 4.11 -9.15 -18.05
CA GLU A 437 4.02 -9.18 -16.59
C GLU A 437 2.80 -8.38 -16.09
N GLY A 438 2.53 -7.21 -16.69
CA GLY A 438 1.39 -6.37 -16.35
C GLY A 438 0.03 -6.87 -16.85
N SER A 439 -0.01 -7.98 -17.60
CA SER A 439 -1.26 -8.49 -18.20
C SER A 439 -2.21 -9.09 -17.15
N LEU A 440 -1.67 -9.77 -16.14
CA LEU A 440 -2.43 -10.30 -15.01
C LEU A 440 -2.79 -9.15 -14.07
N ARG A 441 -4.10 -8.89 -13.92
CA ARG A 441 -4.62 -7.74 -13.16
C ARG A 441 -4.97 -8.10 -11.72
N TRP A 442 -5.11 -7.06 -10.88
CA TRP A 442 -5.48 -7.22 -9.47
C TRP A 442 -6.69 -8.12 -9.27
N ASP A 443 -7.82 -7.83 -9.93
CA ASP A 443 -9.05 -8.60 -9.70
C ASP A 443 -8.87 -10.10 -10.02
N GLN A 444 -8.14 -10.43 -11.09
CA GLN A 444 -7.88 -11.82 -11.48
C GLN A 444 -7.01 -12.55 -10.45
N GLU A 445 -5.96 -11.89 -9.97
CA GLU A 445 -5.08 -12.45 -8.95
C GLU A 445 -5.78 -12.58 -7.59
N TRP A 446 -6.59 -11.58 -7.26
CA TRP A 446 -7.38 -11.57 -6.05
C TRP A 446 -8.41 -12.68 -6.03
N ASP A 447 -9.12 -12.91 -7.14
CA ASP A 447 -10.09 -14.00 -7.28
C ASP A 447 -9.41 -15.37 -7.13
N ARG A 448 -8.24 -15.53 -7.76
CA ARG A 448 -7.43 -16.75 -7.71
C ARG A 448 -7.01 -17.12 -6.29
N VAL A 449 -6.68 -16.13 -5.45
CA VAL A 449 -6.12 -16.35 -4.12
C VAL A 449 -7.13 -16.07 -3.01
N VAL A 450 -7.58 -14.83 -2.88
CA VAL A 450 -8.44 -14.39 -1.78
C VAL A 450 -9.87 -14.82 -2.00
N GLY A 451 -10.42 -14.56 -3.20
CA GLY A 451 -11.82 -14.86 -3.54
C GLY A 451 -12.21 -16.31 -3.23
N LYS A 452 -11.33 -17.26 -3.56
CA LYS A 452 -11.52 -18.70 -3.22
C LYS A 452 -11.51 -18.94 -1.70
N VAL A 453 -10.52 -18.38 -1.00
CA VAL A 453 -10.32 -18.59 0.45
C VAL A 453 -11.48 -18.08 1.29
N ILE A 454 -12.00 -16.90 0.96
CA ILE A 454 -13.11 -16.30 1.71
C ILE A 454 -14.49 -16.77 1.22
N GLY A 455 -14.53 -17.59 0.16
CA GLY A 455 -15.73 -18.25 -0.37
C GLY A 455 -16.60 -17.35 -1.25
N LEU A 456 -15.99 -16.43 -2.00
CA LEU A 456 -16.67 -15.54 -2.94
C LEU A 456 -16.57 -16.00 -4.40
N VAL A 457 -15.59 -16.84 -4.71
CA VAL A 457 -15.36 -17.42 -6.04
C VAL A 457 -15.44 -18.94 -5.93
N GLY A 458 -16.12 -19.61 -6.87
CA GLY A 458 -16.27 -21.06 -6.88
C GLY A 458 -14.98 -21.80 -7.23
N GLU A 459 -14.91 -23.10 -6.92
CA GLU A 459 -13.73 -23.93 -7.26
C GLU A 459 -13.57 -24.15 -8.77
N GLU A 460 -14.64 -24.01 -9.56
CA GLU A 460 -14.69 -24.32 -11.01
C GLU A 460 -14.55 -23.10 -11.95
N SER A 461 -14.43 -21.88 -11.44
CA SER A 461 -14.42 -20.66 -12.26
C SER A 461 -13.01 -20.10 -12.54
N THR A 462 -12.11 -20.92 -13.07
CA THR A 462 -10.81 -20.46 -13.61
C THR A 462 -10.44 -21.18 -14.89
#